data_AF-A0A9P0K299-F1
#
_entry.id   AF-A0A9P0K299-F1
#
_cell.length_a   1.000
_cell.length_b   1.000
_cell.length_c   1.000
_cell.angle_alpha   90.00
_cell.angle_beta   90.00
_cell.angle_gamma   90.00
#
_symmetry.space_group_name_H-M   'P 1'
#
loop_
_entity.id
_entity.type
_entity.pdbx_description
1 polymer ?
#
loop_
_entity_poly.entity_id
_entity_poly.type
_entity_poly.pdbx_seq_one_letter_code
_entity_poly.pdbx_strand_id
1 'polypeptide(L)'
;METRLKLIAFDLDYTLWPFRLDTDVVAPFQKRSNGNIVDSKGTKLNCYHEVPGILKSLDEDGFILAIVSRIAKTKAARQLLEIIGWDSFFSFKEIYPGHKSLHFQRLYTMALLG
;
A
#
# COMPACT_ATOMS: atom_id res chain seq x y z
N MET A 1 -11.68 -11.70 27.76
CA MET A 1 -10.85 -10.50 27.49
C MET A 1 -11.08 -10.14 26.04
N GLU A 2 -11.59 -8.94 25.75
CA GLU A 2 -11.69 -8.46 24.36
C GLU A 2 -10.29 -8.37 23.76
N THR A 3 -10.03 -9.16 22.73
CA THR A 3 -8.85 -9.01 21.88
C THR A 3 -8.99 -7.70 21.10
N ARG A 4 -8.41 -6.63 21.63
CA ARG A 4 -8.33 -5.35 20.92
C ARG A 4 -7.48 -5.57 19.67
N LEU A 5 -8.11 -5.48 18.50
CA LEU A 5 -7.45 -5.60 17.20
C LEU A 5 -6.28 -4.62 17.13
N LYS A 6 -5.05 -5.14 16.98
CA LYS A 6 -3.85 -4.32 16.77
C LYS A 6 -3.66 -4.09 15.28
N LEU A 7 -4.39 -3.13 14.73
CA LEU A 7 -4.33 -2.79 13.31
C LEU A 7 -3.60 -1.46 13.08
N ILE A 8 -2.73 -1.43 12.08
CA ILE A 8 -2.08 -0.22 11.58
C ILE A 8 -2.48 -0.02 10.13
N ALA A 9 -3.09 1.13 9.83
CA ALA A 9 -3.49 1.50 8.49
C ALA A 9 -2.51 2.54 7.90
N PHE A 10 -1.99 2.25 6.71
CA PHE A 10 -1.11 3.14 5.96
C PHE A 10 -1.87 3.79 4.79
N ASP A 11 -1.59 5.06 4.53
CA ASP A 11 -1.82 5.63 3.20
C ASP A 11 -0.72 5.17 2.23
N LEU A 12 -0.83 5.53 0.96
CA LEU A 12 0.15 5.20 -0.08
C LEU A 12 1.00 6.41 -0.46
N ASP A 13 0.41 7.35 -1.20
CA ASP A 13 1.11 8.53 -1.73
C ASP A 13 1.69 9.38 -0.58
N TYR A 14 2.97 9.75 -0.72
CA TYR A 14 3.77 10.46 0.30
C TYR A 14 3.87 9.76 1.67
N THR A 15 3.50 8.48 1.76
CA THR A 15 3.64 7.67 2.97
C THR A 15 4.57 6.49 2.74
N LEU A 16 4.28 5.64 1.76
CA LEU A 16 5.15 4.51 1.41
C LEU A 16 6.15 4.86 0.30
N TRP A 17 5.82 5.87 -0.49
CA TRP A 17 6.67 6.40 -1.56
C TRP A 17 6.51 7.92 -1.73
N PRO A 18 7.51 8.63 -2.27
CA PRO A 18 7.55 10.09 -2.33
C PRO A 18 6.91 10.67 -3.61
N PHE A 19 5.81 10.10 -4.09
CA PHE A 19 5.12 10.58 -5.31
C PHE A 19 3.62 10.31 -5.26
N ARG A 20 2.85 11.01 -6.10
CA ARG A 20 1.44 10.71 -6.35
C ARG A 20 1.28 9.75 -7.50
N LEU A 21 0.63 8.62 -7.26
CA LEU A 21 0.39 7.63 -8.30
C LEU A 21 -0.56 8.15 -9.40
N ASP A 22 -1.47 9.06 -9.04
CA ASP A 22 -2.44 9.62 -9.97
C ASP A 22 -1.84 10.67 -10.91
N THR A 23 -0.76 11.36 -10.53
CA THR A 23 -0.24 12.50 -11.31
C THR A 23 1.23 12.37 -11.73
N ASP A 24 2.08 11.79 -10.89
CA ASP A 24 3.53 11.96 -11.03
C ASP A 24 4.19 10.83 -11.84
N VAL A 25 3.49 9.70 -12.02
CA VAL A 25 3.98 8.50 -12.71
C VAL A 25 2.94 7.90 -13.66
N VAL A 26 3.40 7.08 -14.61
CA VAL A 26 2.54 6.49 -15.65
C VAL A 26 2.67 4.96 -15.70
N ALA A 27 1.65 4.26 -15.20
CA ALA A 27 1.53 2.80 -15.33
C ALA A 27 1.47 2.32 -16.80
N PRO A 28 1.80 1.05 -17.12
CA PRO A 28 2.19 -0.01 -16.19
C PRO A 28 3.60 0.17 -15.64
N PHE A 29 3.85 -0.43 -14.48
CA PHE A 29 5.18 -0.49 -13.87
C PHE A 29 5.91 -1.78 -14.26
N GLN A 30 7.23 -1.71 -14.32
CA GLN A 30 8.08 -2.84 -14.69
C GLN A 30 9.31 -2.93 -13.79
N LYS A 31 9.59 -4.14 -13.27
CA LYS A 31 10.88 -4.48 -12.68
C LYS A 31 11.87 -4.81 -13.78
N ARG A 32 12.97 -4.07 -13.85
CA ARG A 32 14.08 -4.30 -14.78
C ARG A 32 15.03 -5.38 -14.23
N SER A 33 15.87 -5.93 -15.10
CA SER A 33 16.86 -6.97 -14.74
C SER A 33 17.84 -6.53 -13.65
N ASN A 34 18.13 -5.22 -13.56
CA ASN A 34 18.94 -4.62 -12.50
C ASN A 34 18.17 -4.37 -11.18
N GLY A 35 16.94 -4.86 -11.06
CA GLY A 35 16.09 -4.71 -9.88
C GLY A 35 15.34 -3.37 -9.79
N ASN A 36 15.65 -2.38 -10.63
CA ASN A 36 14.94 -1.09 -10.61
C ASN A 36 13.48 -1.26 -11.04
N ILE A 37 12.57 -0.55 -10.36
CA ILE A 37 11.19 -0.38 -10.82
C ILE A 37 11.11 0.89 -11.63
N VAL A 38 10.51 0.81 -12.82
CA VAL A 38 10.27 1.97 -13.68
C VAL A 38 8.82 2.05 -14.13
N ASP A 39 8.38 3.26 -14.46
CA ASP A 39 7.09 3.49 -15.10
C ASP A 39 7.19 3.28 -16.63
N SER A 40 6.07 3.42 -17.34
CA SER A 40 6.00 3.25 -18.79
C SER A 40 6.82 4.28 -19.59
N LYS A 41 7.21 5.40 -18.97
CA LYS A 41 8.10 6.40 -19.56
C LYS A 41 9.57 6.14 -19.24
N GLY A 42 9.88 5.09 -18.47
CA GLY A 42 11.23 4.78 -18.02
C GLY A 42 11.68 5.58 -16.79
N THR A 43 10.79 6.34 -16.16
CA THR A 43 11.06 7.04 -14.91
C THR A 43 11.31 6.02 -13.81
N LYS A 44 12.41 6.15 -13.06
CA LYS A 44 12.69 5.26 -11.92
C LYS A 44 11.79 5.60 -10.73
N LEU A 45 11.12 4.61 -10.16
CA LEU A 45 10.35 4.75 -8.93
C LEU A 45 11.23 4.36 -7.75
N ASN A 46 11.59 5.34 -6.91
CA ASN A 46 12.28 5.10 -5.65
C ASN A 46 11.26 5.27 -4.51
N CYS A 47 10.93 4.19 -3.81
CA CYS A 47 10.12 4.26 -2.60
C CYS A 47 10.99 4.69 -1.40
N TYR A 48 10.39 5.03 -0.27
CA TYR A 48 11.16 5.30 0.95
C TYR A 48 11.91 4.03 1.38
N HIS A 49 13.21 4.17 1.64
CA HIS A 49 14.11 3.03 1.77
C HIS A 49 13.89 2.21 3.04
N GLU A 50 13.37 2.83 4.10
CA GLU A 50 13.12 2.21 5.40
C GLU A 50 11.80 1.44 5.44
N VAL A 51 10.87 1.71 4.51
CA VAL A 51 9.50 1.15 4.53
C VAL A 51 9.49 -0.38 4.58
N PRO A 52 10.28 -1.14 3.80
CA PRO A 52 10.30 -2.60 3.93
C PRO A 52 10.66 -3.09 5.33
N GLY A 53 11.61 -2.42 5.99
CA GLY A 53 12.02 -2.75 7.36
C GLY A 53 10.93 -2.45 8.38
N ILE A 54 10.23 -1.31 8.22
CA ILE A 54 9.09 -0.93 9.06
C ILE A 54 7.94 -1.93 8.91
N LEU A 55 7.53 -2.24 7.68
CA LEU A 55 6.43 -3.19 7.43
C LEU A 55 6.75 -4.57 7.99
N LYS A 56 7.98 -5.05 7.77
CA LYS A 56 8.43 -6.33 8.30
C LYS A 56 8.41 -6.36 9.84
N SER A 57 8.95 -5.33 10.50
CA SER A 57 8.98 -5.27 11.97
C SER A 57 7.57 -5.28 12.56
N LEU A 58 6.63 -4.53 11.95
CA LEU A 58 5.26 -4.49 12.44
C LEU A 58 4.53 -5.83 12.22
N ASP A 59 4.78 -6.50 11.11
CA ASP A 59 4.25 -7.84 10.83
C ASP A 59 4.79 -8.87 11.84
N GLU A 60 6.10 -8.86 12.11
CA GLU A 60 6.76 -9.72 13.11
C GLU A 60 6.26 -9.46 14.54
N ASP A 61 5.88 -8.21 14.86
CA ASP A 61 5.25 -7.81 16.13
C ASP A 61 3.76 -8.22 16.22
N GLY A 62 3.20 -8.84 15.17
CA GLY A 62 1.83 -9.34 15.13
C GLY A 62 0.78 -8.26 14.89
N PHE A 63 1.15 -7.11 14.30
CA PHE A 63 0.18 -6.12 13.85
C PHE A 63 -0.47 -6.56 12.54
N ILE A 64 -1.78 -6.36 12.45
CA ILE A 64 -2.50 -6.47 11.18
C ILE A 64 -2.26 -5.17 10.40
N LEU A 65 -1.69 -5.26 9.20
CA LEU A 65 -1.44 -4.09 8.38
C LEU A 65 -2.52 -3.93 7.31
N ALA A 66 -2.96 -2.69 7.12
CA ALA A 66 -3.96 -2.32 6.14
C ALA A 66 -3.51 -1.14 5.28
N ILE A 67 -4.03 -1.06 4.06
CA ILE A 67 -3.92 0.11 3.19
C ILE A 67 -5.25 0.85 3.17
N VAL A 68 -5.21 2.16 3.39
CA VAL A 68 -6.34 3.08 3.28
C VAL A 68 -5.91 4.28 2.42
N SER A 69 -6.18 4.20 1.13
CA SER A 69 -5.73 5.20 0.16
C SER A 69 -6.83 5.64 -0.80
N ARG A 70 -6.76 6.92 -1.17
CA ARG A 70 -7.75 7.60 -2.00
C ARG A 70 -7.42 7.62 -3.50
N ILE A 71 -6.41 6.86 -3.91
CA ILE A 71 -5.93 6.80 -5.29
C ILE A 71 -7.07 6.36 -6.22
N ALA A 72 -7.24 7.08 -7.33
CA ALA A 72 -8.22 6.73 -8.36
C ALA A 72 -7.75 5.59 -9.25
N LYS A 73 -6.45 5.55 -9.57
CA LYS A 73 -5.83 4.48 -10.34
C LYS A 73 -5.59 3.20 -9.50
N THR A 74 -6.64 2.61 -8.94
CA THR A 74 -6.57 1.43 -8.05
C THR A 74 -5.77 0.26 -8.65
N LYS A 75 -5.94 -0.03 -9.95
CA LYS A 75 -5.20 -1.11 -10.62
C LYS A 75 -3.69 -0.86 -10.63
N ALA A 76 -3.28 0.39 -10.86
CA ALA A 76 -1.87 0.76 -10.87
C ALA A 76 -1.28 0.69 -9.44
N ALA A 77 -2.01 1.14 -8.42
CA ALA A 77 -1.56 1.02 -7.03
C ALA A 77 -1.31 -0.45 -6.65
N ARG A 78 -2.25 -1.36 -6.99
CA ARG A 78 -2.10 -2.81 -6.74
C ARG A 78 -0.92 -3.41 -7.52
N GLN A 79 -0.77 -3.05 -8.78
CA GLN A 79 0.37 -3.48 -9.59
C GLN A 79 1.70 -3.05 -8.96
N LEU A 80 1.80 -1.81 -8.48
CA LEU A 80 3.02 -1.31 -7.87
C LEU A 80 3.35 -2.08 -6.59
N LEU A 81 2.37 -2.28 -5.70
CA LEU A 81 2.52 -3.07 -4.46
C LEU A 81 2.99 -4.51 -4.73
N GLU A 82 2.45 -5.15 -5.77
CA GLU A 82 2.84 -6.50 -6.18
C GLU A 82 4.30 -6.51 -6.68
N ILE A 83 4.66 -5.59 -7.58
CA ILE A 83 6.00 -5.55 -8.19
C ILE A 83 7.11 -5.21 -7.18
N ILE A 84 6.84 -4.32 -6.23
CA ILE A 84 7.78 -4.00 -5.15
C ILE A 84 7.79 -5.06 -4.04
N GLY A 85 6.88 -6.04 -4.09
CA GLY A 85 6.80 -7.14 -3.13
C GLY A 85 6.24 -6.74 -1.77
N TRP A 86 5.43 -5.67 -1.70
CA TRP A 86 4.83 -5.21 -0.44
C TRP A 86 3.38 -5.66 -0.27
N ASP A 87 2.75 -6.17 -1.34
CA ASP A 87 1.35 -6.61 -1.32
C ASP A 87 1.04 -7.66 -0.22
N SER A 88 2.02 -8.52 0.10
CA SER A 88 1.91 -9.60 1.08
C SER A 88 1.89 -9.14 2.53
N PHE A 89 2.39 -7.94 2.85
CA PHE A 89 2.35 -7.40 4.21
C PHE A 89 0.94 -6.96 4.62
N PHE A 90 0.06 -6.66 3.66
CA PHE A 90 -1.23 -6.02 3.93
C PHE A 90 -2.40 -6.99 3.80
N SER A 91 -3.01 -7.33 4.94
CA SER A 91 -4.21 -8.18 5.00
C SER A 91 -5.44 -7.50 4.36
N PHE A 92 -5.54 -6.18 4.48
CA PHE A 92 -6.67 -5.40 3.98
C PHE A 92 -6.20 -4.24 3.09
N LYS A 93 -6.87 -4.01 1.96
CA LYS A 93 -6.46 -3.02 0.95
C LYS A 93 -7.66 -2.23 0.42
N GLU A 94 -8.02 -1.16 1.13
CA GLU A 94 -9.04 -0.19 0.74
C GLU A 94 -8.39 0.91 -0.11
N ILE A 95 -8.48 0.77 -1.44
CA ILE A 95 -7.86 1.69 -2.41
C ILE A 95 -8.90 2.13 -3.45
N TYR A 96 -9.51 3.30 -3.23
CA TYR A 96 -10.45 3.91 -4.17
C TYR A 96 -10.73 5.38 -3.79
N PRO A 97 -11.25 6.22 -4.71
CA PRO A 97 -11.62 7.60 -4.36
C PRO A 97 -12.72 7.65 -3.30
N GLY A 98 -12.57 8.51 -2.29
CA GLY A 98 -13.62 8.76 -1.30
C GLY A 98 -13.08 9.27 0.02
N HIS A 99 -13.97 9.45 0.99
CA HIS A 99 -13.58 9.82 2.35
C HIS A 99 -12.93 8.64 3.08
N LYS A 100 -11.84 8.87 3.82
CA LYS A 100 -11.18 7.81 4.60
C LYS A 100 -12.10 7.21 5.66
N SER A 101 -13.08 7.96 6.17
CA SER A 101 -14.09 7.41 7.08
C SER A 101 -14.82 6.19 6.50
N LEU A 102 -15.20 6.23 5.21
CA LEU A 102 -15.84 5.11 4.54
C LEU A 102 -14.89 3.90 4.39
N HIS A 103 -13.61 4.15 4.14
CA HIS A 103 -12.59 3.10 4.08
C HIS A 103 -12.45 2.41 5.44
N PHE A 104 -12.37 3.19 6.53
CA PHE A 104 -12.29 2.63 7.88
C PHE A 104 -13.57 1.91 8.32
N GLN A 105 -14.74 2.37 7.90
CA GLN A 105 -16.00 1.66 8.13
C GLN A 105 -15.98 0.27 7.46
N ARG A 106 -15.55 0.19 6.20
CA ARG A 106 -15.41 -1.09 5.51
C ARG A 106 -14.33 -1.97 6.12
N LEU A 107 -13.19 -1.38 6.51
CA LEU A 107 -12.12 -2.08 7.21
C LEU A 107 -12.62 -2.71 8.51
N TYR A 108 -13.38 -1.97 9.29
CA TYR A 108 -14.02 -2.48 10.51
C TYR A 108 -14.96 -3.64 10.22
N THR A 109 -15.82 -3.52 9.19
CA THR A 109 -16.71 -4.61 8.77
C THR A 109 -15.93 -5.86 8.35
N MET A 110 -14.87 -5.71 7.54
CA MET A 110 -14.04 -6.84 7.11
C MET A 110 -13.32 -7.52 8.28
N ALA A 111 -12.80 -6.73 9.23
CA ALA A 111 -12.09 -7.26 10.39
C ALA A 111 -13.00 -7.97 11.42
N LEU A 112 -14.31 -7.72 11.39
CA LEU A 112 -15.27 -8.44 12.24
C LEU A 112 -15.77 -9.77 11.62
N LEU A 113 -15.63 -9.92 10.31
CA LEU A 113 -16.15 -11.08 9.55
C LEU A 113 -15.08 -12.13 9.22
N GLY A 114 -13.80 -11.83 9.44
CA GLY A 114 -12.66 -12.73 9.28
C GLY A 114 -12.12 -13.19 10.62
#